data_AF-G6C154-F1
#
_entry.id   AF-G6C154-F1
#
_cell.length_a   1.000
_cell.length_b   1.000
_cell.length_c   1.000
_cell.angle_alpha   90.00
_cell.angle_beta   90.00
_cell.angle_gamma   90.00
#
_symmetry.space_group_name_H-M   'P 1'
#
loop_
_entity.id
_entity.type
_entity.pdbx_description
1 polymer ?
#
loop_
_entity_poly.entity_id
_entity_poly.type
_entity_poly.pdbx_seq_one_letter_code
_entity_poly.pdbx_strand_id
1 'polypeptide(L)' 'MGKNQREEVNAMKKYEIMYIINPTVLEEGRDELINQINSLLTANGATIAKTEKWGERKLAYPIDKKKSRFLCTNYF' A
#
# COMPACT_ATOMS: atom_id res chain seq x y z
N MET A 1 -9.03 -23.77 -40.21
CA MET A 1 -8.20 -23.80 -38.99
C MET A 1 -7.21 -22.62 -38.99
N GLY A 2 -7.67 -21.43 -38.61
CA GLY A 2 -6.80 -20.27 -38.38
C GLY A 2 -6.51 -20.19 -36.88
N LYS A 3 -5.23 -20.23 -36.51
CA LYS A 3 -4.80 -20.14 -35.10
C LYS A 3 -5.29 -18.79 -34.55
N ASN A 4 -6.25 -18.83 -33.65
CA ASN A 4 -6.66 -17.67 -32.86
C ASN A 4 -5.56 -17.44 -31.83
N GLN A 5 -4.55 -16.64 -32.19
CA GLN A 5 -3.60 -16.09 -31.22
C GLN A 5 -4.41 -15.17 -30.31
N ARG A 6 -4.90 -15.72 -29.19
CA ARG A 6 -5.28 -14.89 -28.06
C ARG A 6 -4.00 -14.20 -27.64
N GLU A 7 -3.92 -12.89 -27.87
CA GLU A 7 -2.87 -12.06 -27.30
C GLU A 7 -2.83 -12.39 -25.80
N GLU A 8 -1.71 -12.95 -25.32
CA GLU A 8 -1.43 -12.96 -23.89
C GLU A 8 -1.22 -11.50 -23.49
N VAL A 9 -2.31 -10.83 -23.14
CA VAL A 9 -2.24 -9.53 -22.48
C VAL A 9 -1.78 -9.83 -21.06
N ASN A 10 -0.46 -10.03 -20.89
CA ASN A 10 0.18 -10.00 -19.58
C ASN A 10 0.27 -8.54 -19.12
N ALA A 11 -0.89 -7.88 -19.03
CA ALA A 11 -0.99 -6.54 -18.47
C ALA A 11 -0.61 -6.64 -17.00
N MET A 12 0.42 -5.89 -16.60
CA MET A 12 0.79 -5.72 -15.21
C MET A 12 -0.46 -5.39 -14.41
N LYS A 13 -0.81 -6.28 -13.49
CA LYS A 13 -2.01 -6.15 -12.66
C LYS A 13 -1.77 -5.01 -11.68
N LYS A 14 -2.73 -4.08 -11.62
CA LYS A 14 -2.71 -2.98 -10.66
C LYS A 14 -3.23 -3.47 -9.32
N TYR A 15 -2.46 -3.24 -8.28
CA TYR A 15 -2.80 -3.58 -6.91
C TYR A 15 -2.75 -2.35 -6.02
N GLU A 16 -3.46 -2.46 -4.90
CA GLU A 16 -3.35 -1.52 -3.81
C GLU A 16 -3.15 -2.27 -2.50
N ILE A 17 -2.35 -1.70 -1.62
CA ILE A 17 -2.25 -2.13 -0.23
C ILE A 17 -2.50 -0.93 0.67
N MET A 18 -3.38 -1.12 1.65
CA MET A 18 -3.58 -0.17 2.72
C MET A 18 -3.14 -0.81 4.03
N TYR A 19 -2.32 -0.09 4.77
CA TYR A 19 -1.86 -0.50 6.09
C TYR A 19 -2.06 0.63 7.07
N ILE A 20 -1.98 0.25 8.34
CA ILE A 20 -2.30 1.14 9.43
C ILE A 20 -1.11 1.26 10.38
N ILE A 21 -0.68 2.49 10.65
CA ILE A 21 0.48 2.80 11.50
C ILE A 21 -0.02 3.31 12.85
N ASN A 22 0.61 2.86 13.94
CA ASN A 22 0.27 3.37 15.28
C ASN A 22 0.47 4.90 15.32
N PRO A 23 -0.53 5.69 15.74
CA PRO A 23 -0.43 7.15 15.75
C PRO A 23 0.67 7.68 16.69
N THR A 24 1.15 6.89 17.65
CA THR A 24 2.24 7.30 18.54
C THR A 24 3.61 7.34 17.87
N VAL A 25 3.76 6.75 16.68
CA VAL A 25 5.01 6.84 15.90
C VAL A 25 5.12 8.25 15.35
N LEU A 26 6.29 8.87 15.51
CA LEU A 26 6.60 10.20 14.98
C LEU A 26 6.70 10.18 13.45
N GLU A 27 6.59 11.35 12.82
CA GLU A 27 6.61 11.48 11.37
C GLU A 27 7.83 10.83 10.70
N GLU A 28 9.03 11.06 11.26
CA GLU A 28 10.28 10.44 10.78
C GLU A 28 10.19 8.91 10.76
N GLY A 29 9.71 8.29 11.85
CA GLY A 29 9.54 6.84 11.91
C GLY A 29 8.43 6.31 11.00
N ARG A 30 7.42 7.11 10.68
CA ARG A 30 6.40 6.75 9.69
C ARG A 30 7.03 6.71 8.29
N ASP A 31 7.86 7.69 7.97
CA ASP A 31 8.51 7.79 6.67
C ASP A 31 9.53 6.67 6.45
N GLU A 32 10.28 6.30 7.50
CA GLU A 32 11.13 5.11 7.48
C GLU A 32 10.33 3.83 7.19
N LEU A 33 9.19 3.63 7.87
CA LEU A 33 8.34 2.46 7.65
C LEU A 33 7.76 2.43 6.24
N ILE A 34 7.30 3.57 5.72
CA ILE A 34 6.79 3.70 4.35
C ILE A 34 7.89 3.34 3.35
N ASN A 35 9.12 3.81 3.57
CA ASN A 35 10.26 3.50 2.71
C ASN A 35 10.61 2.01 2.77
N GLN A 36 10.58 1.38 3.95
CA GLN A 36 10.79 -0.07 4.09
C GLN A 36 9.75 -0.87 3.31
N ILE A 37 8.47 -0.47 3.36
CA ILE A 37 7.40 -1.12 2.59
C ILE A 37 7.62 -0.92 1.09
N ASN A 38 7.99 0.28 0.66
CA ASN A 38 8.30 0.56 -0.74
C ASN A 38 9.47 -0.30 -1.24
N SER A 39 10.55 -0.40 -0.47
CA SER A 39 11.69 -1.27 -0.79
C SER A 39 11.30 -2.74 -0.83
N LEU A 40 10.44 -3.20 0.09
CA LEU A 40 9.94 -4.57 0.07
C LEU A 40 9.13 -4.85 -1.21
N LEU A 41 8.23 -3.95 -1.59
CA LEU A 41 7.41 -4.08 -2.79
C LEU A 41 8.28 -4.09 -4.05
N THR A 42 9.23 -3.16 -4.18
CA THR A 42 10.12 -3.12 -5.35
C THR A 42 11.07 -4.32 -5.42
N ALA A 43 11.55 -4.83 -4.28
CA ALA A 43 12.34 -6.06 -4.23
C ALA A 43 11.56 -7.30 -4.72
N ASN A 44 10.23 -7.27 -4.63
CA ASN A 44 9.35 -8.33 -5.14
C ASN A 44 8.86 -8.07 -6.58
N GLY A 45 9.45 -7.09 -7.29
CA GLY A 45 9.14 -6.80 -8.70
C GLY A 45 7.92 -5.89 -8.91
N ALA A 46 7.41 -5.27 -7.85
CA ALA A 46 6.35 -4.26 -7.97
C ALA A 46 6.92 -2.90 -8.42
N THR A 47 6.12 -2.13 -9.16
CA THR A 47 6.45 -0.75 -9.53
C THR A 47 5.50 0.19 -8.79
N ILE A 48 6.00 0.92 -7.79
CA ILE A 48 5.16 1.86 -7.04
C ILE A 48 4.66 2.97 -7.96
N ALA A 49 3.35 3.01 -8.20
CA ALA A 49 2.69 4.05 -8.96
C ALA A 49 2.42 5.30 -8.09
N LYS A 50 2.00 5.09 -6.84
CA LYS A 50 1.68 6.18 -5.91
C LYS A 50 1.73 5.69 -4.46
N THR A 51 2.22 6.53 -3.57
CA THR A 51 2.06 6.37 -2.12
C THR A 51 1.22 7.52 -1.59
N GLU A 52 0.13 7.22 -0.90
CA GLU A 52 -0.82 8.20 -0.37
C GLU A 52 -0.89 8.10 1.16
N LYS A 53 -0.49 9.18 1.84
CA LYS A 53 -0.57 9.30 3.30
C LYS A 53 -1.91 9.95 3.65
N TRP A 54 -2.82 9.20 4.25
CA TRP A 54 -4.16 9.69 4.61
C TRP A 54 -4.20 10.44 5.94
N GLY A 55 -3.10 10.42 6.71
CA GLY A 55 -3.06 11.01 8.04
C GLY A 55 -3.76 10.15 9.09
N GLU A 56 -3.98 10.75 10.26
CA GLU A 56 -4.74 10.14 11.33
C GLU A 56 -6.25 10.19 11.02
N ARG A 57 -6.92 9.04 11.11
CA ARG A 57 -8.35 8.90 10.87
C ARG A 57 -9.04 8.09 11.95
N LYS A 58 -10.27 8.48 12.27
CA LYS A 58 -11.16 7.75 13.16
C LYS A 58 -11.66 6.48 12.49
N LEU A 59 -11.51 5.35 13.17
CA LEU A 59 -11.98 4.05 12.72
C LEU A 59 -13.47 3.87 13.05
N ALA A 60 -14.18 3.06 12.27
CA ALA A 60 -15.57 2.69 12.54
C ALA A 60 -15.72 1.93 13.87
N TYR A 61 -14.72 1.14 14.23
CA TYR A 61 -14.63 0.41 15.51
C TYR A 61 -13.21 0.49 16.08
N PRO A 62 -13.05 0.41 17.42
CA PRO A 62 -11.73 0.44 18.02
C PRO A 62 -10.91 -0.80 17.67
N ILE A 63 -9.64 -0.60 17.33
CA ILE A 63 -8.64 -1.68 17.25
C ILE A 63 -7.67 -1.46 18.41
N ASP A 64 -7.42 -2.49 19.21
CA ASP A 64 -6.57 -2.39 20.42
C ASP A 64 -6.94 -1.21 21.34
N LYS A 65 -8.25 -1.06 21.61
CA LYS A 65 -8.84 0.03 22.40
C LYS A 65 -8.58 1.45 21.85
N LYS A 66 -8.00 1.61 20.66
CA LYS A 66 -7.79 2.89 19.97
C LYS A 66 -8.85 3.12 18.91
N LYS A 67 -9.47 4.30 18.93
CA LYS A 67 -10.51 4.71 17.96
C LYS A 67 -9.94 5.43 16.73
N SER A 68 -8.63 5.68 16.70
CA SER A 68 -7.97 6.49 15.69
C SER A 68 -6.63 5.87 15.31
N ARG A 69 -6.28 5.93 14.03
CA ARG A 69 -5.04 5.34 13.52
C ARG A 69 -4.56 6.06 12.26
N PHE A 70 -3.25 6.05 12.00
CA PHE A 70 -2.69 6.65 10.79
C PHE A 70 -2.80 5.68 9.62
N LEU A 71 -3.33 6.12 8.48
CA LEU A 71 -3.56 5.28 7.30
C LEU A 71 -2.61 5.68 6.16
N CYS A 72 -2.07 4.69 5.47
CA CYS A 72 -1.29 4.88 4.25
C CYS A 72 -1.65 3.82 3.21
N THR A 73 -1.75 4.24 1.95
CA THR A 73 -2.09 3.38 0.82
C THR A 73 -0.97 3.45 -0.23
N ASN A 74 -0.49 2.29 -0.68
CA ASN A 74 0.45 2.19 -1.78
C ASN A 74 -0.24 1.53 -2.97
N TYR A 75 -0.07 2.13 -4.14
CA TYR A 75 -0.55 1.64 -5.43
C TYR A 75 0.64 1.13 -6.22
N PHE A 76 0.59 -0.12 -6.69
CA PHE A 76 1.72 -0.77 -7.38
C PHE A 76 1.30 -1.88 -8.34
#